data_AF-F3BBX8-F1
#
_entry.id   AF-F3BBX8-F1
#
_cell.length_a   1.000
_cell.length_b   1.000
_cell.length_c   1.000
_cell.angle_alpha   90.00
_cell.angle_beta   90.00
_cell.angle_gamma   90.00
#
_symmetry.space_group_name_H-M   'P 1'
#
loop_
_entity.id
_entity.type
_entity.pdbx_description
1 polymer ?
#
loop_
_entity_poly.entity_id
_entity_poly.type
_entity_poly.pdbx_seq_one_letter_code
_entity_poly.pdbx_strand_id
1 'polypeptide(L)'
;MEKLFRKETPLTEVLRELWKTLADGGVDVTPLRKLIHENVDEKKIRDSGIEFCIMTFSVSDMKELDLSMEDIPEGMLEDFLLASAYLVGFKNEKLHGKTYIDGGVINNVPMGALVDRGYENIIQIRIFGPGREPKVRITDEMNVYRIAPHVKLGSIIEFHQRRSRQNMRIGYYDAQRMLYGLKGRIYYIEQTEEECYYKTRISRLSEKERIETAFELRMAVGYTEEELYLTMLEACAKLLHIQKYKIYTEQELYAQICRRYERAKEKEEFPGFVSLLVRIGRDYVTDLMEMNTRWASGTVYSYEEIDSTNAEALRLAKAGESHGTLVVAKKQYAGRGRRGRTWESEDEENIYMSLLLRPEFSAGKAPMLTLVMAYSVAKVLREQENLDVIIKWPNDLVIGKKKICGILTEMKMEENKISSVIIGVGINVNVESFPRELRDKATSLRREAGREFCCTDLIAKIMESFEQNYNYFSEVEDLSFIQEEYNEILVNCGKQVRILEPHNEYEAVALGINEEGELLVEKETGEIERVFAGEVSVRGMYEYV
;
A
#
# COMPACT_ATOMS: atom_id res chain seq x y z
N MET A 1 -12.19 -27.64 31.69
CA MET A 1 -11.77 -27.36 30.29
C MET A 1 -10.88 -26.12 30.10
N GLU A 2 -11.22 -24.91 30.57
CA GLU A 2 -10.33 -23.72 30.45
C GLU A 2 -8.93 -23.89 31.09
N LYS A 3 -8.82 -24.66 32.19
CA LYS A 3 -7.55 -24.97 32.86
C LYS A 3 -6.61 -25.88 32.05
N LEU A 4 -7.14 -26.67 31.11
CA LEU A 4 -6.33 -27.50 30.21
C LEU A 4 -5.63 -26.66 29.13
N PHE A 5 -6.26 -25.55 28.72
CA PHE A 5 -5.72 -24.63 27.73
C PHE A 5 -4.60 -23.72 28.29
N ARG A 6 -4.38 -23.72 29.62
CA ARG A 6 -3.22 -23.09 30.29
C ARG A 6 -2.09 -24.06 30.64
N LYS A 7 -2.17 -25.35 30.26
CA LYS A 7 -1.25 -26.44 30.66
C LYS A 7 -1.19 -26.71 32.18
N GLU A 8 -2.24 -26.42 32.94
CA GLU A 8 -2.22 -26.57 34.40
C GLU A 8 -2.71 -27.95 34.89
N THR A 9 -3.26 -28.82 34.04
CA THR A 9 -3.77 -30.15 34.45
C THR A 9 -3.51 -31.25 33.42
N PRO A 10 -3.20 -32.50 33.83
CA PRO A 10 -2.90 -33.61 32.92
C PRO A 10 -4.15 -34.14 32.17
N LEU A 11 -3.94 -34.73 30.98
CA LEU A 11 -4.99 -35.31 30.11
C LEU A 11 -5.94 -36.29 30.84
N THR A 12 -5.43 -36.98 31.85
CA THR A 12 -6.16 -37.94 32.69
C THR A 12 -7.27 -37.28 33.52
N GLU A 13 -7.13 -35.99 33.84
CA GLU A 13 -8.07 -35.23 34.65
C GLU A 13 -9.28 -34.74 33.84
N VAL A 14 -9.10 -34.46 32.55
CA VAL A 14 -10.18 -34.12 31.61
C VAL A 14 -10.92 -35.36 31.12
N LEU A 15 -10.22 -36.48 30.94
CA LEU A 15 -10.88 -37.77 30.77
C LEU A 15 -11.75 -38.08 32.00
N ARG A 16 -11.28 -37.82 33.21
CA ARG A 16 -12.09 -38.00 34.43
C ARG A 16 -13.33 -37.07 34.50
N GLU A 17 -13.27 -35.85 33.98
CA GLU A 17 -14.45 -34.96 33.85
C GLU A 17 -15.45 -35.43 32.78
N LEU A 18 -14.97 -35.93 31.63
CA LEU A 18 -15.79 -36.56 30.58
C LEU A 18 -16.47 -37.85 31.06
N TRP A 19 -15.76 -38.65 31.86
CA TRP A 19 -16.29 -39.84 32.51
C TRP A 19 -17.28 -39.50 33.63
N LYS A 20 -17.14 -38.34 34.31
CA LYS A 20 -18.15 -37.82 35.25
C LYS A 20 -19.44 -37.41 34.55
N THR A 21 -19.37 -36.76 33.38
CA THR A 21 -20.56 -36.38 32.59
C THR A 21 -21.28 -37.59 31.99
N LEU A 22 -20.56 -38.67 31.69
CA LEU A 22 -21.15 -39.99 31.37
C LEU A 22 -21.83 -40.66 32.58
N ALA A 23 -21.33 -40.44 33.80
CA ALA A 23 -21.94 -40.95 35.03
C ALA A 23 -23.25 -40.22 35.41
N ASP A 24 -23.43 -38.98 34.94
CA ASP A 24 -24.63 -38.15 35.15
C ASP A 24 -25.65 -38.24 33.98
N GLY A 25 -25.54 -39.25 33.10
CA GLY A 25 -26.56 -39.57 32.09
C GLY A 25 -26.34 -38.97 30.69
N GLY A 26 -25.21 -38.31 30.42
CA GLY A 26 -24.85 -37.76 29.10
C GLY A 26 -25.51 -36.40 28.78
N VAL A 27 -25.02 -35.74 27.73
CA VAL A 27 -25.60 -34.46 27.25
C VAL A 27 -26.98 -34.71 26.62
N ASP A 28 -27.97 -33.91 27.02
CA ASP A 28 -29.33 -33.98 26.47
C ASP A 28 -29.36 -33.56 24.99
N VAL A 29 -29.88 -34.44 24.15
CA VAL A 29 -29.98 -34.26 22.69
C VAL A 29 -31.30 -33.64 22.24
N THR A 30 -32.23 -33.38 23.16
CA THR A 30 -33.53 -32.76 22.85
C THR A 30 -33.40 -31.48 22.02
N PRO A 31 -32.45 -30.55 22.29
CA PRO A 31 -32.27 -29.38 21.44
C PRO A 31 -31.88 -29.70 20.00
N LEU A 32 -31.03 -30.71 19.79
CA LEU A 32 -30.61 -31.15 18.45
C LEU A 32 -31.77 -31.82 17.71
N ARG A 33 -32.52 -32.69 18.39
CA ARG A 33 -33.73 -33.31 17.82
C ARG A 33 -34.73 -32.26 17.36
N LYS A 34 -34.99 -31.25 18.21
CA LYS A 34 -35.88 -30.13 17.87
C LYS A 34 -35.36 -29.34 16.65
N LEU A 35 -34.06 -29.08 16.58
CA LEU A 35 -33.46 -28.38 15.45
C LEU A 35 -33.62 -29.15 14.14
N ILE A 36 -33.39 -30.47 14.14
CA ILE A 36 -33.60 -31.33 12.97
C ILE A 36 -35.07 -31.24 12.53
N HIS A 37 -36.01 -31.44 13.47
CA HIS A 37 -37.44 -31.39 13.18
C HIS A 37 -37.91 -30.03 12.62
N GLU A 38 -37.36 -28.92 13.12
CA GLU A 38 -37.74 -27.57 12.67
C GLU A 38 -37.17 -27.21 11.30
N ASN A 39 -36.09 -27.87 10.84
CA ASN A 39 -35.34 -27.43 9.64
C ASN A 39 -35.31 -28.46 8.52
N VAL A 40 -35.65 -29.73 8.77
CA VAL A 40 -35.59 -30.81 7.77
C VAL A 40 -36.96 -31.03 7.15
N ASP A 41 -37.03 -31.00 5.83
CA ASP A 41 -38.21 -31.35 5.04
C ASP A 41 -37.87 -32.57 4.19
N GLU A 42 -38.22 -33.75 4.70
CA GLU A 42 -37.88 -35.03 4.05
C GLU A 42 -38.43 -35.12 2.63
N LYS A 43 -39.65 -34.63 2.41
CA LYS A 43 -40.28 -34.65 1.09
C LYS A 43 -39.47 -33.83 0.09
N LYS A 44 -39.07 -32.60 0.45
CA LYS A 44 -38.22 -31.77 -0.42
C LYS A 44 -36.87 -32.43 -0.72
N ILE A 45 -36.27 -33.13 0.24
CA ILE A 45 -35.00 -33.82 0.02
C ILE A 45 -35.17 -34.97 -0.97
N ARG A 46 -36.21 -35.80 -0.78
CA ARG A 46 -36.54 -36.91 -1.69
C ARG A 46 -36.86 -36.43 -3.10
N ASP A 47 -37.60 -35.31 -3.21
CA ASP A 47 -38.02 -34.74 -4.49
C ASP A 47 -36.92 -33.87 -5.15
N SER A 48 -35.77 -33.65 -4.50
CA SER A 48 -34.75 -32.69 -4.96
C SER A 48 -34.00 -33.14 -6.21
N GLY A 49 -34.02 -34.44 -6.53
CA GLY A 49 -33.19 -35.03 -7.59
C GLY A 49 -31.69 -35.05 -7.28
N ILE A 50 -31.28 -34.67 -6.07
CA ILE A 50 -29.90 -34.73 -5.58
C ILE A 50 -29.77 -35.98 -4.71
N GLU A 51 -28.81 -36.87 -5.03
CA GLU A 51 -28.52 -38.02 -4.18
C GLU A 51 -28.02 -37.53 -2.82
N PHE A 52 -28.69 -37.98 -1.76
CA PHE A 52 -28.32 -37.67 -0.38
C PHE A 52 -27.93 -38.97 0.34
N CYS A 53 -26.74 -38.97 0.91
CA CYS A 53 -26.17 -40.10 1.63
C CYS A 53 -25.72 -39.67 3.03
N ILE A 54 -25.86 -40.58 3.99
CA ILE A 54 -25.42 -40.39 5.37
C ILE A 54 -24.61 -41.59 5.83
N MET A 55 -23.68 -41.31 6.74
CA MET A 55 -22.90 -42.34 7.39
C MET A 55 -23.09 -42.31 8.90
N THR A 56 -23.33 -43.50 9.47
CA THR A 56 -23.47 -43.71 10.91
C THR A 56 -22.95 -45.10 11.26
N PHE A 57 -22.77 -45.39 12.53
CA PHE A 57 -22.41 -46.74 12.99
C PHE A 57 -23.46 -47.28 13.94
N SER A 58 -24.02 -48.44 13.60
CA SER A 58 -24.91 -49.16 14.49
C SER A 58 -24.08 -49.90 15.53
N VAL A 59 -24.18 -49.48 16.79
CA VAL A 59 -23.53 -50.16 17.92
C VAL A 59 -24.20 -51.50 18.21
N SER A 60 -25.53 -51.57 18.02
CA SER A 60 -26.29 -52.80 18.23
C SER A 60 -25.91 -53.90 17.23
N ASP A 61 -25.68 -53.53 15.97
CA ASP A 61 -25.32 -54.47 14.90
C ASP A 61 -23.80 -54.57 14.68
N MET A 62 -23.00 -53.74 15.36
CA MET A 62 -21.54 -53.61 15.21
C MET A 62 -21.08 -53.41 13.75
N LYS A 63 -21.80 -52.57 13.00
CA LYS A 63 -21.52 -52.30 11.58
C LYS A 63 -21.67 -50.84 11.20
N GLU A 64 -20.84 -50.42 10.24
CA GLU A 64 -20.96 -49.14 9.56
C GLU A 64 -22.17 -49.18 8.61
N LEU A 65 -22.91 -48.07 8.58
CA LEU A 65 -24.07 -47.88 7.73
C LEU A 65 -23.76 -46.72 6.80
N ASP A 66 -23.65 -47.03 5.51
CA ASP A 66 -23.61 -46.07 4.41
C ASP A 66 -24.98 -46.13 3.71
N LEU A 67 -25.82 -45.13 3.97
CA LEU A 67 -27.23 -45.13 3.58
C LEU A 67 -27.49 -44.01 2.59
N SER A 68 -28.07 -44.33 1.44
CA SER A 68 -28.70 -43.37 0.54
C SER A 68 -30.13 -43.06 0.99
N MET A 69 -30.79 -42.08 0.37
CA MET A 69 -32.21 -41.81 0.63
C MET A 69 -33.15 -42.99 0.27
N GLU A 70 -32.75 -43.87 -0.65
CA GLU A 70 -33.52 -45.06 -1.00
C GLU A 70 -33.47 -46.12 0.12
N ASP A 71 -32.39 -46.15 0.89
CA ASP A 71 -32.20 -47.07 2.01
C ASP A 71 -32.94 -46.61 3.28
N ILE A 72 -33.30 -45.33 3.37
CA ILE A 72 -33.98 -44.73 4.51
C ILE A 72 -35.50 -44.84 4.33
N PRO A 73 -36.25 -45.53 5.21
CA PRO A 73 -37.71 -45.59 5.13
C PRO A 73 -38.37 -44.22 5.21
N GLU A 74 -39.54 -44.07 4.57
CA GLU A 74 -40.29 -42.82 4.59
C GLU A 74 -40.67 -42.42 6.03
N GLY A 75 -40.41 -41.15 6.39
CA GLY A 75 -40.65 -40.60 7.72
C GLY A 75 -39.55 -40.87 8.74
N MET A 76 -38.44 -41.52 8.35
CA MET A 76 -37.34 -41.88 9.25
C MET A 76 -36.10 -41.01 9.08
N LEU A 77 -36.09 -40.04 8.17
CA LEU A 77 -34.89 -39.24 7.88
C LEU A 77 -34.37 -38.50 9.11
N GLU A 78 -35.26 -37.88 9.90
CA GLU A 78 -34.88 -37.14 11.10
C GLU A 78 -34.16 -38.02 12.13
N ASP A 79 -34.62 -39.26 12.31
CA ASP A 79 -34.02 -40.21 13.25
C ASP A 79 -32.64 -40.65 12.79
N PHE A 80 -32.46 -40.91 11.49
CA PHE A 80 -31.15 -41.27 10.94
C PHE A 80 -30.17 -40.10 10.90
N LEU A 81 -30.64 -38.87 10.68
CA LEU A 81 -29.84 -37.65 10.85
C LEU A 81 -29.38 -37.52 12.30
N LEU A 82 -30.28 -37.75 13.26
CA LEU A 82 -29.92 -37.74 14.67
C LEU A 82 -28.91 -38.85 15.01
N ALA A 83 -29.10 -40.06 14.47
CA ALA A 83 -28.15 -41.18 14.56
C ALA A 83 -26.75 -40.81 14.04
N SER A 84 -26.68 -40.08 12.93
CA SER A 84 -25.42 -39.64 12.32
C SER A 84 -24.67 -38.60 13.13
N ALA A 85 -25.35 -37.90 14.05
CA ALA A 85 -24.79 -36.83 14.89
C ALA A 85 -24.63 -37.22 16.38
N TYR A 86 -24.78 -38.51 16.72
CA TYR A 86 -24.68 -39.01 18.09
C TYR A 86 -23.21 -39.11 18.55
N LEU A 87 -22.65 -37.98 18.97
CA LEU A 87 -21.28 -37.88 19.46
C LEU A 87 -21.06 -38.61 20.79
N VAL A 88 -19.82 -39.06 21.02
CA VAL A 88 -19.40 -39.69 22.28
C VAL A 88 -19.60 -38.72 23.44
N GLY A 89 -20.48 -39.07 24.39
CA GLY A 89 -20.85 -38.25 25.55
C GLY A 89 -22.29 -37.73 25.54
N PHE A 90 -23.04 -37.91 24.45
CA PHE A 90 -24.47 -37.65 24.39
C PHE A 90 -25.28 -38.80 25.03
N LYS A 91 -26.48 -38.49 25.54
CA LYS A 91 -27.40 -39.50 26.06
C LYS A 91 -27.93 -40.38 24.92
N ASN A 92 -27.34 -41.55 24.73
CA ASN A 92 -27.63 -42.46 23.61
C ASN A 92 -28.93 -43.24 23.85
N GLU A 93 -30.05 -42.66 23.44
CA GLU A 93 -31.37 -43.29 23.50
C GLU A 93 -31.54 -44.25 22.32
N LYS A 94 -32.28 -45.35 22.54
CA LYS A 94 -32.54 -46.32 21.47
C LYS A 94 -33.45 -45.69 20.41
N LEU A 95 -32.94 -45.57 19.18
CA LEU A 95 -33.74 -45.23 18.00
C LEU A 95 -34.21 -46.54 17.37
N HIS A 96 -35.53 -46.77 17.36
CA HIS A 96 -36.16 -48.00 16.86
C HIS A 96 -35.56 -49.28 17.47
N GLY A 97 -35.25 -49.24 18.77
CA GLY A 97 -34.69 -50.38 19.51
C GLY A 97 -33.19 -50.58 19.36
N LYS A 98 -32.50 -49.80 18.51
CA LYS A 98 -31.06 -49.88 18.26
C LYS A 98 -30.33 -48.63 18.77
N THR A 99 -29.05 -48.78 19.08
CA THR A 99 -28.14 -47.70 19.46
C THR A 99 -27.18 -47.40 18.32
N TYR A 100 -26.89 -46.11 18.14
CA TYR A 100 -26.06 -45.59 17.07
C TYR A 100 -25.00 -44.64 17.61
N ILE A 101 -23.92 -44.43 16.87
CA ILE A 101 -22.94 -43.38 17.12
C ILE A 101 -22.62 -42.66 15.82
N ASP A 102 -22.14 -41.43 15.97
CA ASP A 102 -21.66 -40.60 14.87
C ASP A 102 -20.64 -41.34 14.00
N GLY A 103 -20.88 -41.34 12.68
CA GLY A 103 -20.04 -42.05 11.72
C GLY A 103 -18.60 -41.53 11.68
N GLY A 104 -18.39 -40.26 12.02
CA GLY A 104 -17.08 -39.62 12.10
C GLY A 104 -16.11 -40.30 13.08
N VAL A 105 -16.63 -40.95 14.13
CA VAL A 105 -15.80 -41.74 15.06
C VAL A 105 -14.98 -42.81 14.31
N ILE A 106 -15.54 -43.36 13.23
CA ILE A 106 -14.97 -44.45 12.43
C ILE A 106 -14.43 -43.95 11.10
N ASN A 107 -15.11 -43.00 10.49
CA ASN A 107 -14.74 -42.40 9.22
C ASN A 107 -15.05 -40.90 9.22
N ASN A 108 -14.06 -40.10 9.63
CA ASN A 108 -14.20 -38.65 9.77
C ASN A 108 -14.52 -37.92 8.46
N VAL A 109 -14.19 -38.51 7.31
CA VAL A 109 -14.55 -37.96 6.01
C VAL A 109 -14.86 -39.10 5.03
N PRO A 110 -16.14 -39.38 4.76
CA PRO A 110 -16.57 -40.56 4.03
C PRO A 110 -16.37 -40.47 2.51
N MET A 111 -15.19 -40.06 2.05
CA MET A 111 -14.89 -39.92 0.62
C MET A 111 -15.04 -41.26 -0.11
N GLY A 112 -14.65 -42.39 0.52
CA GLY A 112 -14.72 -43.71 -0.10
C GLY A 112 -16.12 -44.07 -0.59
N ALA A 113 -17.16 -43.71 0.17
CA ALA A 113 -18.56 -43.91 -0.20
C ALA A 113 -18.91 -43.23 -1.54
N LEU A 114 -18.37 -42.04 -1.80
CA LEU A 114 -18.60 -41.33 -3.06
C LEU A 114 -17.77 -41.91 -4.20
N VAL A 115 -16.53 -42.32 -3.92
CA VAL A 115 -15.67 -42.98 -4.92
C VAL A 115 -16.27 -44.31 -5.39
N ASP A 116 -16.76 -45.12 -4.45
CA ASP A 116 -17.37 -46.42 -4.74
C ASP A 116 -18.67 -46.27 -5.57
N ARG A 117 -19.34 -45.12 -5.48
CA ARG A 117 -20.50 -44.73 -6.29
C ARG A 117 -20.14 -44.14 -7.67
N GLY A 118 -18.84 -43.99 -7.97
CA GLY A 118 -18.36 -43.51 -9.27
C GLY A 118 -18.32 -41.98 -9.42
N TYR A 119 -18.35 -41.22 -8.31
CA TYR A 119 -18.23 -39.77 -8.37
C TYR A 119 -16.78 -39.32 -8.65
N GLU A 120 -16.58 -38.56 -9.72
CA GLU A 120 -15.25 -38.12 -10.17
C GLU A 120 -14.86 -36.73 -9.62
N ASN A 121 -15.82 -35.82 -9.46
CA ASN A 121 -15.61 -34.46 -8.98
C ASN A 121 -16.16 -34.32 -7.56
N ILE A 122 -15.29 -34.26 -6.56
CA ILE A 122 -15.66 -34.33 -5.14
C ILE A 122 -15.26 -33.03 -4.44
N ILE A 123 -16.24 -32.35 -3.84
CA ILE A 123 -15.99 -31.23 -2.92
C ILE A 123 -15.97 -31.78 -1.49
N GLN A 124 -14.78 -31.79 -0.89
CA GLN A 124 -14.56 -32.25 0.48
C GLN A 124 -14.57 -31.09 1.46
N ILE A 125 -15.60 -30.98 2.30
CA ILE A 125 -15.64 -30.04 3.43
C ILE A 125 -15.03 -30.73 4.65
N ARG A 126 -13.88 -30.23 5.11
CA ARG A 126 -13.11 -30.89 6.17
C ARG A 126 -13.06 -30.05 7.43
N ILE A 127 -13.71 -30.54 8.48
CA ILE A 127 -13.60 -29.99 9.83
C ILE A 127 -12.73 -30.98 10.63
N PHE A 128 -11.52 -30.55 11.01
CA PHE A 128 -10.60 -31.44 11.73
C PHE A 128 -11.14 -31.80 13.12
N GLY A 129 -11.25 -33.11 13.41
CA GLY A 129 -11.74 -33.66 14.66
C GLY A 129 -11.10 -35.01 15.02
N PRO A 130 -11.36 -35.54 16.23
CA PRO A 130 -10.89 -36.87 16.64
C PRO A 130 -11.62 -37.97 15.84
N GLY A 131 -10.93 -39.03 15.46
CA GLY A 131 -11.51 -40.16 14.70
C GLY A 131 -10.52 -40.76 13.71
N ARG A 132 -10.99 -41.73 12.94
CA ARG A 132 -10.19 -42.43 11.92
C ARG A 132 -10.43 -41.85 10.54
N GLU A 133 -9.40 -41.90 9.70
CA GLU A 133 -9.45 -41.46 8.31
C GLU A 133 -8.92 -42.58 7.40
N PRO A 134 -9.81 -43.44 6.88
CA PRO A 134 -9.43 -44.50 5.95
C PRO A 134 -8.76 -43.92 4.71
N LYS A 135 -7.73 -44.60 4.19
CA LYS A 135 -7.10 -44.20 2.93
C LYS A 135 -8.02 -44.56 1.76
N VAL A 136 -8.35 -43.56 0.95
CA VAL A 136 -9.11 -43.74 -0.29
C VAL A 136 -8.14 -43.64 -1.47
N ARG A 137 -8.30 -44.51 -2.46
CA ARG A 137 -7.44 -44.53 -3.65
C ARG A 137 -8.00 -43.55 -4.67
N ILE A 138 -7.26 -42.46 -4.91
CA ILE A 138 -7.63 -41.42 -5.87
C ILE A 138 -6.97 -41.77 -7.21
N THR A 139 -7.76 -41.86 -8.29
CA THR A 139 -7.24 -42.06 -9.65
C THR A 139 -6.94 -40.72 -10.32
N ASP A 140 -6.20 -40.73 -11.44
CA ASP A 140 -5.83 -39.51 -12.17
C ASP A 140 -7.04 -38.79 -12.80
N GLU A 141 -8.16 -39.49 -12.94
CA GLU A 141 -9.43 -38.97 -13.49
C GLU A 141 -10.26 -38.21 -12.44
N MET A 142 -9.90 -38.31 -11.15
CA MET A 142 -10.68 -37.71 -10.06
C MET A 142 -10.17 -36.33 -9.66
N ASN A 143 -11.10 -35.38 -9.52
CA ASN A 143 -10.81 -34.03 -9.00
C ASN A 143 -11.38 -33.88 -7.59
N VAL A 144 -10.50 -33.78 -6.59
CA VAL A 144 -10.90 -33.59 -5.18
C VAL A 144 -10.60 -32.16 -4.74
N TYR A 145 -11.65 -31.36 -4.60
CA TYR A 145 -11.58 -29.98 -4.12
C TYR A 145 -11.75 -29.94 -2.60
N ARG A 146 -10.71 -29.58 -1.86
CA ARG A 146 -10.76 -29.58 -0.38
C ARG A 146 -11.00 -28.18 0.18
N ILE A 147 -12.08 -28.01 0.92
CA ILE A 147 -12.35 -26.84 1.75
C ILE A 147 -12.03 -27.21 3.19
N ALA A 148 -10.97 -26.63 3.75
CA ALA A 148 -10.50 -26.92 5.10
C ALA A 148 -10.07 -25.62 5.82
N PRO A 149 -10.34 -25.51 7.13
CA PRO A 149 -9.93 -24.35 7.90
C PRO A 149 -8.43 -24.36 8.16
N HIS A 150 -7.80 -23.21 7.96
CA HIS A 150 -6.39 -22.98 8.30
C HIS A 150 -6.18 -22.63 9.78
N VAL A 151 -7.28 -22.48 10.53
CA VAL A 151 -7.29 -22.15 11.96
C VAL A 151 -8.04 -23.20 12.76
N LYS A 152 -7.69 -23.34 14.03
CA LYS A 152 -8.36 -24.27 14.95
C LYS A 152 -9.75 -23.74 15.32
N LEU A 153 -10.80 -24.44 14.88
CA LEU A 153 -12.20 -24.03 15.09
C LEU A 153 -12.69 -24.22 16.53
N GLY A 154 -12.11 -25.15 17.30
CA GLY A 154 -12.47 -25.40 18.70
C GLY A 154 -12.84 -26.83 19.01
N SER A 155 -13.43 -27.03 20.19
CA SER A 155 -14.02 -28.32 20.55
C SER A 155 -15.42 -28.45 19.94
N ILE A 156 -15.81 -29.68 19.59
CA ILE A 156 -17.12 -30.00 19.00
C ILE A 156 -18.27 -29.82 20.03
N ILE A 157 -17.96 -29.93 21.32
CA ILE A 157 -18.94 -29.84 22.43
C ILE A 157 -18.95 -28.41 23.05
N GLU A 158 -18.42 -27.40 22.35
CA GLU A 158 -18.36 -26.02 22.85
C GLU A 158 -19.45 -25.14 22.24
N PHE A 159 -20.57 -25.02 22.96
CA PHE A 159 -21.75 -24.28 22.50
C PHE A 159 -21.67 -22.78 22.85
N HIS A 160 -20.84 -22.03 22.11
CA HIS A 160 -20.74 -20.58 22.25
C HIS A 160 -21.21 -19.85 20.98
N GLN A 161 -22.25 -19.03 21.08
CA GLN A 161 -22.91 -18.41 19.93
C GLN A 161 -21.95 -17.53 19.11
N ARG A 162 -21.12 -16.69 19.76
CA ARG A 162 -20.17 -15.82 19.05
C ARG A 162 -19.13 -16.63 18.27
N ARG A 163 -18.66 -17.74 18.85
CA ARG A 163 -17.68 -18.63 18.22
C ARG A 163 -18.30 -19.37 17.04
N SER A 164 -19.54 -19.81 17.18
CA SER A 164 -20.29 -20.46 16.10
C SER A 164 -20.46 -19.54 14.90
N ARG A 165 -20.86 -18.27 15.12
CA ARG A 165 -20.94 -17.26 14.04
C ARG A 165 -19.60 -17.01 13.35
N GLN A 166 -18.52 -16.96 14.13
CA GLN A 166 -17.16 -16.79 13.61
C GLN A 166 -16.71 -18.00 12.77
N ASN A 167 -16.93 -19.22 13.25
CA ASN A 167 -16.59 -20.46 12.54
C ASN A 167 -17.38 -20.61 11.23
N MET A 168 -18.67 -20.25 11.23
CA MET A 168 -19.47 -20.19 10.00
C MET A 168 -18.86 -19.21 8.98
N ARG A 169 -18.40 -18.04 9.44
CA ARG A 169 -17.77 -17.05 8.58
C ARG A 169 -16.42 -17.52 8.04
N ILE A 170 -15.61 -18.20 8.85
CA ILE A 170 -14.37 -18.86 8.42
C ILE A 170 -14.66 -19.89 7.32
N GLY A 171 -15.62 -20.79 7.56
CA GLY A 171 -16.00 -21.81 6.58
C GLY A 171 -16.50 -21.23 5.27
N TYR A 172 -17.30 -20.16 5.32
CA TYR A 172 -17.74 -19.43 4.13
C TYR A 172 -16.56 -18.85 3.34
N TYR A 173 -15.60 -18.20 4.01
CA TYR A 173 -14.44 -17.62 3.35
C TYR A 173 -13.43 -18.67 2.86
N ASP A 174 -13.29 -19.80 3.55
CA ASP A 174 -12.47 -20.93 3.06
C ASP A 174 -13.09 -21.56 1.81
N ALA A 175 -14.42 -21.63 1.74
CA ALA A 175 -15.12 -22.03 0.52
C ALA A 175 -14.89 -21.03 -0.62
N GLN A 176 -15.01 -19.72 -0.35
CA GLN A 176 -14.73 -18.71 -1.36
C GLN A 176 -13.28 -18.71 -1.83
N ARG A 177 -12.33 -18.99 -0.93
CA ARG A 177 -10.92 -19.18 -1.27
C ARG A 177 -10.72 -20.30 -2.27
N MET A 178 -11.35 -21.45 -2.03
CA MET A 178 -11.23 -22.61 -2.91
C MET A 178 -11.95 -22.39 -4.25
N LEU A 179 -13.16 -21.82 -4.23
CA LEU A 179 -14.03 -21.72 -5.40
C LEU A 179 -13.76 -20.47 -6.27
N TYR A 180 -13.42 -19.35 -5.64
CA TYR A 180 -13.24 -18.05 -6.29
C TYR A 180 -11.80 -17.54 -6.24
N GLY A 181 -10.86 -18.34 -5.69
CA GLY A 181 -9.44 -18.03 -5.77
C GLY A 181 -8.94 -16.91 -4.85
N LEU A 182 -9.61 -16.67 -3.71
CA LEU A 182 -9.07 -15.73 -2.71
C LEU A 182 -7.64 -16.14 -2.32
N LYS A 183 -6.76 -15.15 -2.17
CA LYS A 183 -5.35 -15.31 -1.81
C LYS A 183 -5.13 -15.09 -0.30
N GLY A 184 -3.86 -15.20 0.11
CA GLY A 184 -3.40 -15.08 1.50
C GLY A 184 -3.41 -16.41 2.24
N ARG A 185 -2.77 -16.50 3.41
CA ARG A 185 -2.75 -17.68 4.31
C ARG A 185 -3.38 -17.40 5.67
N ILE A 186 -3.28 -16.16 6.14
CA ILE A 186 -3.75 -15.64 7.43
C ILE A 186 -5.01 -14.79 7.25
N TYR A 187 -5.06 -14.03 6.16
CA TYR A 187 -6.17 -13.19 5.72
C TYR A 187 -6.82 -13.78 4.47
N TYR A 188 -8.00 -13.27 4.14
CA TYR A 188 -8.72 -13.58 2.90
C TYR A 188 -8.60 -12.37 1.99
N ILE A 189 -7.78 -12.50 0.95
CA ILE A 189 -7.41 -11.39 0.07
C ILE A 189 -8.07 -11.63 -1.28
N GLU A 190 -8.95 -10.73 -1.70
CA GLU A 190 -9.44 -10.66 -3.06
C GLU A 190 -8.36 -10.00 -3.91
N GLN A 191 -7.78 -10.75 -4.84
CA GLN A 191 -6.73 -10.25 -5.72
C GLN A 191 -7.35 -9.43 -6.83
N THR A 192 -7.04 -8.13 -6.86
CA THR A 192 -7.53 -7.18 -7.85
C THR A 192 -6.45 -6.72 -8.83
N GLU A 193 -5.20 -7.05 -8.53
CA GLU A 193 -4.02 -6.56 -9.24
C GLU A 193 -3.33 -7.66 -10.07
N GLU A 194 -2.68 -7.26 -11.16
CA GLU A 194 -1.92 -8.17 -12.03
C GLU A 194 -0.46 -8.37 -11.57
N GLU A 195 0.22 -9.37 -12.13
CA GLU A 195 1.62 -9.70 -11.77
C GLU A 195 2.58 -8.50 -11.85
N CYS A 196 2.35 -7.61 -12.84
CA CYS A 196 3.08 -6.35 -13.00
C CYS A 196 3.04 -5.46 -11.74
N TYR A 197 1.89 -5.37 -11.07
CA TYR A 197 1.72 -4.54 -9.88
C TYR A 197 2.70 -4.95 -8.77
N TYR A 198 2.81 -6.26 -8.51
CA TYR A 198 3.69 -6.78 -7.48
C TYR A 198 5.15 -6.62 -7.86
N LYS A 199 5.49 -6.88 -9.12
CA LYS A 199 6.85 -6.71 -9.65
C LYS A 199 7.33 -5.28 -9.49
N THR A 200 6.51 -4.29 -9.84
CA THR A 200 6.84 -2.86 -9.72
C THR A 200 7.04 -2.42 -8.27
N ARG A 201 6.28 -2.98 -7.32
CA ARG A 201 6.45 -2.64 -5.90
C ARG A 201 7.67 -3.33 -5.30
N ILE A 202 7.85 -4.61 -5.57
CA ILE A 202 8.97 -5.40 -5.05
C ILE A 202 10.30 -4.97 -5.68
N SER A 203 10.32 -4.44 -6.91
CA SER A 203 11.54 -3.88 -7.51
C SER A 203 12.10 -2.66 -6.77
N ARG A 204 11.28 -1.98 -5.96
CA ARG A 204 11.71 -0.89 -5.05
C ARG A 204 12.45 -1.39 -3.80
N LEU A 205 12.58 -2.71 -3.63
CA LEU A 205 13.42 -3.33 -2.63
C LEU A 205 14.76 -3.73 -3.26
N SER A 206 15.84 -3.35 -2.61
CA SER A 206 17.17 -3.89 -2.94
C SER A 206 17.17 -5.42 -2.80
N GLU A 207 18.11 -6.08 -3.49
CA GLU A 207 18.26 -7.53 -3.39
C GLU A 207 18.48 -7.99 -1.93
N LYS A 208 19.27 -7.22 -1.17
CA LYS A 208 19.49 -7.45 0.25
C LYS A 208 18.19 -7.40 1.07
N GLU A 209 17.40 -6.34 0.89
CA GLU A 209 16.12 -6.18 1.61
C GLU A 209 15.12 -7.31 1.28
N ARG A 210 15.10 -7.79 0.02
CA ARG A 210 14.26 -8.93 -0.40
C ARG A 210 14.67 -10.21 0.32
N ILE A 211 15.98 -10.51 0.35
CA ILE A 211 16.51 -11.71 1.01
C ILE A 211 16.26 -11.67 2.52
N GLU A 212 16.57 -10.55 3.18
CA GLU A 212 16.35 -10.38 4.62
C GLU A 212 14.87 -10.51 4.98
N THR A 213 13.99 -9.86 4.22
CA THR A 213 12.54 -9.93 4.43
C THR A 213 12.02 -11.36 4.26
N ALA A 214 12.41 -12.05 3.19
CA ALA A 214 11.98 -13.44 2.95
C ALA A 214 12.47 -14.39 4.04
N PHE A 215 13.68 -14.16 4.57
CA PHE A 215 14.24 -14.91 5.69
C PHE A 215 13.44 -14.68 6.98
N GLU A 216 13.15 -13.42 7.34
CA GLU A 216 12.34 -13.07 8.52
C GLU A 216 10.93 -13.66 8.44
N LEU A 217 10.33 -13.65 7.25
CA LEU A 217 9.02 -14.23 6.97
C LEU A 217 9.04 -15.77 6.83
N ARG A 218 10.22 -16.39 6.88
CA ARG A 218 10.42 -17.84 6.75
C ARG A 218 9.83 -18.42 5.46
N MET A 219 10.02 -17.71 4.35
CA MET A 219 9.55 -18.13 3.04
C MET A 219 10.39 -19.26 2.47
N ALA A 220 9.79 -20.08 1.59
CA ALA A 220 10.50 -21.13 0.87
C ALA A 220 11.42 -20.52 -0.21
N VAL A 221 12.47 -21.24 -0.59
CA VAL A 221 13.35 -20.83 -1.70
C VAL A 221 12.55 -20.86 -3.01
N GLY A 222 12.76 -19.86 -3.88
CA GLY A 222 12.09 -19.75 -5.18
C GLY A 222 10.72 -19.08 -5.12
N TYR A 223 10.47 -18.23 -4.12
CA TYR A 223 9.25 -17.42 -4.04
C TYR A 223 9.15 -16.43 -5.20
N THR A 224 7.92 -16.10 -5.57
CA THR A 224 7.59 -15.03 -6.54
C THR A 224 7.46 -13.66 -5.86
N GLU A 225 7.49 -12.58 -6.64
CA GLU A 225 7.26 -11.22 -6.16
C GLU A 225 5.85 -11.06 -5.56
N GLU A 226 4.84 -11.69 -6.17
CA GLU A 226 3.47 -11.75 -5.62
C GLU A 226 3.48 -12.41 -4.24
N GLU A 227 4.10 -13.58 -4.10
CA GLU A 227 4.16 -14.30 -2.82
C GLU A 227 4.89 -13.50 -1.75
N LEU A 228 5.99 -12.82 -2.10
CA LEU A 228 6.72 -11.97 -1.18
C LEU A 228 5.84 -10.81 -0.71
N TYR A 229 5.21 -10.08 -1.64
CA TYR A 229 4.36 -8.94 -1.34
C TYR A 229 3.16 -9.34 -0.46
N LEU A 230 2.43 -10.39 -0.84
CA LEU A 230 1.27 -10.85 -0.08
C LEU A 230 1.68 -11.36 1.31
N THR A 231 2.82 -12.06 1.43
CA THR A 231 3.30 -12.52 2.74
C THR A 231 3.70 -11.35 3.64
N MET A 232 4.36 -10.33 3.09
CA MET A 232 4.64 -9.07 3.80
C MET A 232 3.35 -8.40 4.26
N LEU A 233 2.37 -8.27 3.36
CA LEU A 233 1.07 -7.65 3.62
C LEU A 233 0.35 -8.33 4.79
N GLU A 234 0.25 -9.66 4.77
CA GLU A 234 -0.39 -10.45 5.83
C GLU A 234 0.35 -10.38 7.17
N ALA A 235 1.68 -10.43 7.13
CA ALA A 235 2.51 -10.33 8.33
C ALA A 235 2.36 -8.96 9.00
N CYS A 236 2.41 -7.89 8.21
CA CYS A 236 2.20 -6.52 8.70
C CYS A 236 0.80 -6.35 9.29
N ALA A 237 -0.24 -6.78 8.58
CA ALA A 237 -1.61 -6.71 9.06
C ALA A 237 -1.79 -7.45 10.40
N LYS A 238 -1.16 -8.62 10.55
CA LYS A 238 -1.18 -9.39 11.80
C LYS A 238 -0.47 -8.68 12.94
N LEU A 239 0.70 -8.10 12.69
CA LEU A 239 1.48 -7.35 13.69
C LEU A 239 0.73 -6.08 14.15
N LEU A 240 0.07 -5.39 13.23
CA LEU A 240 -0.70 -4.17 13.50
C LEU A 240 -2.15 -4.45 13.97
N HIS A 241 -2.45 -5.69 14.33
CA HIS A 241 -3.73 -6.12 14.87
C HIS A 241 -4.93 -5.71 14.01
N ILE A 242 -4.84 -5.92 12.71
CA ILE A 242 -5.95 -5.77 11.78
C ILE A 242 -6.90 -6.99 11.93
N GLN A 243 -8.19 -6.78 11.67
CA GLN A 243 -9.21 -7.81 11.84
C GLN A 243 -9.04 -8.94 10.81
N LYS A 244 -8.79 -10.18 11.26
CA LYS A 244 -8.50 -11.32 10.37
C LYS A 244 -9.67 -11.83 9.54
N TYR A 245 -10.84 -11.98 10.17
CA TYR A 245 -11.98 -12.68 9.56
C TYR A 245 -12.88 -11.71 8.79
N LYS A 246 -12.30 -11.09 7.76
CA LYS A 246 -12.94 -10.20 6.78
C LYS A 246 -12.21 -10.40 5.43
N ILE A 247 -12.92 -10.26 4.33
CA ILE A 247 -12.32 -10.20 2.99
C ILE A 247 -11.85 -8.77 2.73
N TYR A 248 -10.62 -8.65 2.23
CA TYR A 248 -10.01 -7.38 1.87
C TYR A 248 -9.51 -7.47 0.43
N THR A 249 -9.53 -6.35 -0.30
CA THR A 249 -8.61 -6.19 -1.44
C THR A 249 -7.19 -5.94 -0.93
N GLU A 250 -6.18 -6.09 -1.79
CA GLU A 250 -4.79 -5.78 -1.42
C GLU A 250 -4.65 -4.33 -0.96
N GLN A 251 -5.27 -3.40 -1.69
CA GLN A 251 -5.25 -1.98 -1.42
C GLN A 251 -5.95 -1.63 -0.09
N GLU A 252 -7.11 -2.25 0.19
CA GLU A 252 -7.83 -2.02 1.45
C GLU A 252 -7.02 -2.47 2.67
N LEU A 253 -6.37 -3.64 2.56
CA LEU A 253 -5.55 -4.18 3.64
C LEU A 253 -4.29 -3.33 3.84
N TYR A 254 -3.64 -2.93 2.75
CA TYR A 254 -2.49 -2.03 2.76
C TYR A 254 -2.81 -0.67 3.39
N ALA A 255 -3.92 -0.03 2.99
CA ALA A 255 -4.35 1.25 3.56
C ALA A 255 -4.66 1.16 5.07
N GLN A 256 -5.11 0.00 5.57
CA GLN A 256 -5.26 -0.20 7.01
C GLN A 256 -3.93 -0.40 7.73
N ILE A 257 -2.95 -1.05 7.08
CA ILE A 257 -1.58 -1.17 7.58
C ILE A 257 -0.96 0.22 7.74
N CYS A 258 -0.97 1.07 6.71
CA CYS A 258 -0.38 2.41 6.77
C CYS A 258 -0.98 3.24 7.91
N ARG A 259 -2.31 3.35 7.97
CA ARG A 259 -3.02 4.10 9.03
C ARG A 259 -2.68 3.61 10.44
N ARG A 260 -2.49 2.30 10.63
CA ARG A 260 -2.12 1.74 11.94
C ARG A 260 -0.65 1.96 12.26
N TYR A 261 0.20 1.80 11.26
CA TYR A 261 1.65 2.00 11.38
C TYR A 261 1.99 3.46 11.70
N GLU A 262 1.36 4.42 11.04
CA GLU A 262 1.57 5.86 11.28
C GLU A 262 1.21 6.30 12.69
N ARG A 263 0.12 5.73 13.23
CA ARG A 263 -0.37 6.01 14.60
C ARG A 263 0.44 5.29 15.68
N ALA A 264 1.31 4.35 15.31
CA ALA A 264 2.14 3.65 16.26
C ALA A 264 3.23 4.58 16.81
N LYS A 265 3.41 4.58 18.13
CA LYS A 265 4.40 5.43 18.81
C LYS A 265 5.81 4.85 18.75
N GLU A 266 5.93 3.53 18.81
CA GLU A 266 7.19 2.80 18.90
C GLU A 266 7.43 2.06 17.58
N LYS A 267 7.75 2.82 16.52
CA LYS A 267 7.91 2.26 15.17
C LYS A 267 9.15 1.37 15.07
N GLU A 268 10.17 1.63 15.89
CA GLU A 268 11.41 0.84 15.90
C GLU A 268 11.22 -0.59 16.44
N GLU A 269 10.11 -0.87 17.13
CA GLU A 269 9.81 -2.22 17.63
C GLU A 269 9.28 -3.17 16.55
N PHE A 270 8.82 -2.61 15.42
CA PHE A 270 8.37 -3.45 14.31
C PHE A 270 9.56 -4.04 13.54
N PRO A 271 9.43 -5.29 13.05
CA PRO A 271 10.40 -5.86 12.11
C PRO A 271 10.60 -4.95 10.89
N GLY A 272 11.82 -4.97 10.33
CA GLY A 272 12.21 -4.07 9.23
C GLY A 272 11.28 -4.16 8.02
N PHE A 273 10.76 -5.34 7.71
CA PHE A 273 9.84 -5.51 6.57
C PHE A 273 8.54 -4.70 6.69
N VAL A 274 8.14 -4.26 7.90
CA VAL A 274 6.93 -3.44 8.09
C VAL A 274 7.13 -2.05 7.50
N SER A 275 8.25 -1.41 7.82
CA SER A 275 8.59 -0.10 7.25
C SER A 275 8.87 -0.19 5.75
N LEU A 276 9.50 -1.30 5.31
CA LEU A 276 9.71 -1.59 3.89
C LEU A 276 8.39 -1.72 3.13
N LEU A 277 7.40 -2.46 3.65
CA LEU A 277 6.09 -2.60 3.01
C LEU A 277 5.42 -1.24 2.84
N VAL A 278 5.42 -0.43 3.90
CA VAL A 278 4.88 0.93 3.86
C VAL A 278 5.61 1.73 2.79
N ARG A 279 6.95 1.73 2.79
CA ARG A 279 7.77 2.44 1.79
C ARG A 279 7.44 2.04 0.35
N ILE A 280 7.33 0.74 0.06
CA ILE A 280 7.14 0.28 -1.33
C ILE A 280 5.72 0.36 -1.84
N GLY A 281 4.71 0.30 -0.95
CA GLY A 281 3.31 0.31 -1.34
C GLY A 281 2.72 1.71 -1.55
N ARG A 282 3.47 2.75 -1.19
CA ARG A 282 3.11 4.14 -1.41
C ARG A 282 2.99 4.43 -2.90
N ASP A 283 1.81 4.86 -3.32
CA ASP A 283 1.55 5.34 -4.68
C ASP A 283 1.69 6.86 -4.73
N TYR A 284 2.22 7.34 -5.86
CA TYR A 284 2.63 8.72 -6.09
C TYR A 284 1.52 9.75 -5.79
N VAL A 285 0.24 9.38 -5.86
CA VAL A 285 -0.90 10.28 -5.61
C VAL A 285 -1.32 10.30 -4.14
N THR A 286 -1.34 9.13 -3.49
CA THR A 286 -1.79 9.01 -2.08
C THR A 286 -0.83 9.70 -1.13
N ASP A 287 0.48 9.59 -1.38
CA ASP A 287 1.51 10.30 -0.63
C ASP A 287 1.42 11.83 -0.77
N LEU A 288 1.06 12.33 -1.96
CA LEU A 288 0.91 13.77 -2.18
C LEU A 288 -0.36 14.33 -1.52
N MET A 289 -1.38 13.49 -1.31
CA MET A 289 -2.64 13.89 -0.64
C MET A 289 -2.53 13.89 0.89
N GLU A 290 -1.50 13.29 1.48
CA GLU A 290 -1.26 13.23 2.93
C GLU A 290 -0.13 14.18 3.41
N MET A 291 0.26 15.18 2.61
CA MET A 291 1.25 16.19 3.00
C MET A 291 0.82 17.00 4.24
N ASN A 292 1.76 17.43 5.09
CA ASN A 292 1.48 18.31 6.22
C ASN A 292 1.43 19.79 5.82
N THR A 293 0.88 20.09 4.64
CA THR A 293 0.69 21.46 4.16
C THR A 293 -0.74 21.91 4.44
N ARG A 294 -0.92 23.20 4.69
CA ARG A 294 -2.25 23.81 4.92
C ARG A 294 -2.94 24.13 3.60
N TRP A 295 -2.17 24.50 2.57
CA TRP A 295 -2.70 24.88 1.26
C TRP A 295 -1.82 24.44 0.09
N ALA A 296 -0.50 24.32 0.23
CA ALA A 296 0.37 23.93 -0.87
C ALA A 296 0.21 22.43 -1.14
N SER A 297 -0.48 22.05 -2.22
CA SER A 297 -1.06 20.71 -2.51
C SER A 297 -2.48 20.46 -1.95
N GLY A 298 -3.24 21.51 -1.62
CA GLY A 298 -4.65 21.38 -1.22
C GLY A 298 -5.53 20.66 -2.25
N THR A 299 -5.09 20.61 -3.51
CA THR A 299 -5.59 19.69 -4.54
C THR A 299 -4.41 19.22 -5.39
N VAL A 300 -4.36 17.92 -5.69
CA VAL A 300 -3.26 17.31 -6.47
C VAL A 300 -3.81 16.64 -7.73
N TYR A 301 -3.27 17.04 -8.87
CA TYR A 301 -3.50 16.40 -10.16
C TYR A 301 -2.25 15.64 -10.56
N SER A 302 -2.37 14.34 -10.81
CA SER A 302 -1.24 13.48 -11.17
C SER A 302 -1.47 12.81 -12.52
N TYR A 303 -0.44 12.84 -13.35
CA TYR A 303 -0.47 12.33 -14.72
C TYR A 303 0.68 11.35 -14.97
N GLU A 304 0.42 10.25 -15.66
CA GLU A 304 1.50 9.38 -16.14
C GLU A 304 2.31 10.10 -17.23
N GLU A 305 1.64 10.77 -18.17
CA GLU A 305 2.26 11.53 -19.25
C GLU A 305 1.39 12.74 -19.62
N ILE A 306 2.02 13.88 -19.88
CA ILE A 306 1.34 15.14 -20.23
C ILE A 306 2.18 16.01 -21.18
N ASP A 307 1.61 17.06 -21.77
CA ASP A 307 2.38 18.03 -22.55
C ASP A 307 3.37 18.77 -21.65
N SER A 308 2.87 19.49 -20.66
CA SER A 308 3.67 20.11 -19.61
C SER A 308 2.82 20.36 -18.37
N THR A 309 3.40 20.12 -17.19
CA THR A 309 2.76 20.43 -15.91
C THR A 309 2.44 21.93 -15.79
N ASN A 310 3.26 22.83 -16.35
CA ASN A 310 2.96 24.28 -16.39
C ASN A 310 1.76 24.59 -17.28
N ALA A 311 1.69 23.95 -18.45
CA ALA A 311 0.58 24.14 -19.38
C ALA A 311 -0.74 23.65 -18.77
N GLU A 312 -0.69 22.53 -18.06
CA GLU A 312 -1.83 21.98 -17.34
C GLU A 312 -2.26 22.85 -16.16
N ALA A 313 -1.32 23.29 -15.32
CA ALA A 313 -1.61 24.23 -14.24
C ALA A 313 -2.27 25.52 -14.76
N LEU A 314 -1.90 25.98 -15.97
CA LEU A 314 -2.53 27.11 -16.63
C LEU A 314 -3.96 26.79 -17.11
N ARG A 315 -4.22 25.58 -17.62
CA ARG A 315 -5.57 25.14 -17.99
C ARG A 315 -6.48 25.07 -16.76
N LEU A 316 -5.98 24.48 -15.67
CA LEU A 316 -6.66 24.41 -14.39
C LEU A 316 -6.92 25.79 -13.80
N ALA A 317 -5.96 26.71 -13.86
CA ALA A 317 -6.13 28.10 -13.42
C ALA A 317 -7.29 28.80 -14.15
N LYS A 318 -7.40 28.59 -15.47
CA LYS A 318 -8.51 29.10 -16.30
C LYS A 318 -9.84 28.42 -16.01
N ALA A 319 -9.81 27.15 -15.61
CA ALA A 319 -10.99 26.41 -15.19
C ALA A 319 -11.49 26.82 -13.79
N GLY A 320 -10.75 27.68 -13.08
CA GLY A 320 -11.14 28.20 -11.77
C GLY A 320 -10.54 27.43 -10.59
N GLU A 321 -9.54 26.58 -10.82
CA GLU A 321 -8.89 25.84 -9.74
C GLU A 321 -8.26 26.75 -8.69
N SER A 322 -8.23 26.23 -7.47
CA SER A 322 -7.90 26.99 -6.27
C SER A 322 -6.40 27.27 -6.11
N HIS A 323 -6.08 28.26 -5.28
CA HIS A 323 -4.72 28.51 -4.79
C HIS A 323 -4.16 27.24 -4.15
N GLY A 324 -2.90 26.91 -4.44
CA GLY A 324 -2.23 25.74 -3.88
C GLY A 324 -2.47 24.44 -4.64
N THR A 325 -3.13 24.49 -5.80
CA THR A 325 -3.28 23.31 -6.67
C THR A 325 -1.91 22.88 -7.22
N LEU A 326 -1.55 21.62 -6.99
CA LEU A 326 -0.30 21.02 -7.46
C LEU A 326 -0.57 20.08 -8.63
N VAL A 327 0.15 20.27 -9.72
CA VAL A 327 0.17 19.34 -10.86
C VAL A 327 1.49 18.60 -10.85
N VAL A 328 1.45 17.28 -10.96
CA VAL A 328 2.64 16.43 -11.07
C VAL A 328 2.52 15.49 -12.27
N ALA A 329 3.64 15.13 -12.87
CA ALA A 329 3.67 14.14 -13.94
C ALA A 329 4.91 13.26 -13.89
N LYS A 330 4.80 12.01 -14.35
CA LYS A 330 5.98 11.16 -14.56
C LYS A 330 6.73 11.49 -15.85
N LYS A 331 6.04 11.89 -16.92
CA LYS A 331 6.64 12.33 -18.19
C LYS A 331 6.03 13.61 -18.73
N GLN A 332 6.84 14.39 -19.44
CA GLN A 332 6.37 15.50 -20.27
C GLN A 332 6.91 15.38 -21.70
N TYR A 333 6.03 15.34 -22.70
CA TYR A 333 6.46 15.34 -24.11
C TYR A 333 6.70 16.74 -24.69
N ALA A 334 6.34 17.80 -23.95
CA ALA A 334 6.55 19.20 -24.34
C ALA A 334 7.04 20.07 -23.17
N GLY A 335 7.94 19.52 -22.34
CA GLY A 335 8.55 20.19 -21.19
C GLY A 335 9.25 21.50 -21.58
N ARG A 336 9.06 22.56 -20.79
CA ARG A 336 9.52 23.92 -21.11
C ARG A 336 10.51 24.43 -20.07
N GLY A 337 11.53 25.12 -20.55
CA GLY A 337 12.42 25.97 -19.78
C GLY A 337 12.27 27.45 -20.16
N ARG A 338 13.06 28.31 -19.53
CA ARG A 338 13.07 29.75 -19.82
C ARG A 338 13.50 30.04 -21.26
N ARG A 339 13.00 31.15 -21.81
CA ARG A 339 13.35 31.68 -23.14
C ARG A 339 13.16 30.67 -24.28
N GLY A 340 12.13 29.83 -24.18
CA GLY A 340 11.75 28.86 -25.22
C GLY A 340 12.63 27.62 -25.32
N ARG A 341 13.50 27.37 -24.34
CA ARG A 341 14.27 26.12 -24.30
C ARG A 341 13.39 24.94 -23.90
N THR A 342 13.72 23.75 -24.39
CA THR A 342 13.06 22.51 -23.97
C THR A 342 13.68 22.01 -22.66
N TRP A 343 12.85 21.43 -21.80
CA TRP A 343 13.30 20.63 -20.67
C TRP A 343 13.08 19.15 -20.99
N GLU A 344 14.13 18.34 -20.96
CA GLU A 344 14.02 16.90 -21.24
C GLU A 344 13.30 16.19 -20.09
N SER A 345 12.20 15.49 -20.42
CA SER A 345 11.24 14.94 -19.46
C SER A 345 10.76 13.53 -19.81
N GLU A 346 11.65 12.67 -20.31
CA GLU A 346 11.31 11.30 -20.71
C GLU A 346 11.48 10.26 -19.59
N ASP A 347 12.18 10.61 -18.51
CA ASP A 347 12.51 9.71 -17.40
C ASP A 347 11.45 9.81 -16.28
N GLU A 348 10.82 8.68 -15.97
CA GLU A 348 9.75 8.55 -14.95
C GLU A 348 10.25 8.75 -13.52
N GLU A 349 11.57 8.70 -13.31
CA GLU A 349 12.18 8.77 -11.99
C GLU A 349 12.71 10.17 -11.64
N ASN A 350 12.20 11.20 -12.32
CA ASN A 350 12.42 12.61 -12.01
C ASN A 350 11.18 13.25 -11.38
N ILE A 351 11.34 14.49 -10.92
CA ILE A 351 10.20 15.31 -10.48
C ILE A 351 9.89 16.33 -11.56
N TYR A 352 8.66 16.27 -12.06
CA TYR A 352 8.06 17.31 -12.87
C TYR A 352 6.79 17.77 -12.17
N MET A 353 6.82 18.98 -11.62
CA MET A 353 5.68 19.53 -10.89
C MET A 353 5.46 21.01 -11.19
N SER A 354 4.22 21.45 -11.02
CA SER A 354 3.84 22.86 -11.17
C SER A 354 2.82 23.25 -10.11
N LEU A 355 3.12 24.31 -9.37
CA LEU A 355 2.24 24.84 -8.32
C LEU A 355 1.49 26.07 -8.82
N LEU A 356 0.16 26.04 -8.72
CA LEU A 356 -0.72 27.17 -9.01
C LEU A 356 -0.91 28.04 -7.77
N LEU A 357 -0.58 29.32 -7.89
CA LEU A 357 -0.78 30.34 -6.87
C LEU A 357 -1.71 31.44 -7.38
N ARG A 358 -2.46 32.01 -6.44
CA ARG A 358 -3.29 33.22 -6.63
C ARG A 358 -2.89 34.27 -5.60
N PRO A 359 -1.76 34.98 -5.80
CA PRO A 359 -1.27 35.96 -4.84
C PRO A 359 -2.08 37.26 -4.88
N GLU A 360 -2.17 37.94 -3.75
CA GLU A 360 -2.85 39.24 -3.62
C GLU A 360 -1.90 40.44 -3.71
N PHE A 361 -0.58 40.21 -3.64
CA PHE A 361 0.46 41.24 -3.75
C PHE A 361 0.64 41.74 -5.20
N SER A 362 1.42 42.82 -5.35
CA SER A 362 1.64 43.47 -6.65
C SER A 362 2.46 42.63 -7.65
N ALA A 363 2.19 42.79 -8.95
CA ALA A 363 2.86 42.06 -10.02
C ALA A 363 4.39 42.17 -10.01
N GLY A 364 4.94 43.29 -9.50
CA GLY A 364 6.38 43.49 -9.37
C GLY A 364 7.07 42.53 -8.39
N LYS A 365 6.32 41.93 -7.45
CA LYS A 365 6.83 40.97 -6.46
C LYS A 365 6.83 39.52 -6.97
N ALA A 366 6.05 39.21 -8.01
CA ALA A 366 5.93 37.85 -8.54
C ALA A 366 7.26 37.18 -8.95
N PRO A 367 8.26 37.88 -9.52
CA PRO A 367 9.56 37.27 -9.83
C PRO A 367 10.28 36.68 -8.61
N MET A 368 10.08 37.26 -7.42
CA MET A 368 10.69 36.82 -6.16
C MET A 368 10.26 35.40 -5.78
N LEU A 369 9.06 34.95 -6.21
CA LEU A 369 8.59 33.59 -5.97
C LEU A 369 9.52 32.51 -6.57
N THR A 370 10.25 32.85 -7.64
CA THR A 370 11.28 31.96 -8.22
C THR A 370 12.40 31.71 -7.21
N LEU A 371 12.81 32.75 -6.48
CA LEU A 371 13.89 32.69 -5.49
C LEU A 371 13.41 31.98 -4.22
N VAL A 372 12.17 32.25 -3.79
CA VAL A 372 11.53 31.52 -2.67
C VAL A 372 11.49 30.02 -2.97
N MET A 373 11.02 29.61 -4.16
CA MET A 373 11.02 28.19 -4.55
C MET A 373 12.44 27.62 -4.68
N ALA A 374 13.38 28.37 -5.25
CA ALA A 374 14.77 27.91 -5.38
C ALA A 374 15.40 27.64 -4.01
N TYR A 375 15.19 28.54 -3.05
CA TYR A 375 15.64 28.37 -1.68
C TYR A 375 14.97 27.19 -0.98
N SER A 376 13.65 27.03 -1.09
CA SER A 376 12.92 25.89 -0.52
C SER A 376 13.43 24.55 -1.06
N VAL A 377 13.65 24.44 -2.37
CA VAL A 377 14.22 23.22 -2.98
C VAL A 377 15.65 22.99 -2.48
N ALA A 378 16.49 24.02 -2.48
CA ALA A 378 17.89 23.90 -2.06
C ALA A 378 17.99 23.45 -0.58
N LYS A 379 17.20 24.06 0.31
CA LYS A 379 17.12 23.71 1.73
C LYS A 379 16.81 22.23 1.93
N VAL A 380 15.74 21.74 1.31
CA VAL A 380 15.33 20.32 1.45
C VAL A 380 16.40 19.38 0.91
N LEU A 381 17.00 19.68 -0.25
CA LEU A 381 18.00 18.80 -0.84
C LEU A 381 19.32 18.78 -0.04
N ARG A 382 19.72 19.90 0.57
CA ARG A 382 20.89 19.97 1.46
C ARG A 382 20.68 19.20 2.76
N GLU A 383 19.50 19.33 3.38
CA GLU A 383 19.15 18.68 4.65
C GLU A 383 19.08 17.15 4.56
N GLN A 384 18.66 16.60 3.41
CA GLN A 384 18.50 15.15 3.28
C GLN A 384 19.82 14.38 3.28
N GLU A 385 20.89 14.92 2.69
CA GLU A 385 22.08 14.12 2.34
C GLU A 385 23.41 14.88 2.45
N ASN A 386 23.41 16.07 3.06
CA ASN A 386 24.61 16.93 3.12
C ASN A 386 25.20 17.19 1.71
N LEU A 387 24.34 17.20 0.69
CA LEU A 387 24.72 17.51 -0.68
C LEU A 387 25.01 18.99 -0.81
N ASP A 388 26.08 19.34 -1.52
CA ASP A 388 26.44 20.74 -1.76
C ASP A 388 25.62 21.34 -2.91
N VAL A 389 24.30 21.40 -2.69
CA VAL A 389 23.37 22.05 -3.62
C VAL A 389 23.51 23.55 -3.44
N ILE A 390 23.80 24.24 -4.54
CA ILE A 390 23.96 25.70 -4.58
C ILE A 390 23.06 26.28 -5.67
N ILE A 391 22.63 27.52 -5.46
CA ILE A 391 21.71 28.23 -6.33
C ILE A 391 22.51 29.01 -7.38
N LYS A 392 22.17 28.78 -8.64
CA LYS A 392 22.54 29.63 -9.76
C LYS A 392 21.38 30.58 -10.04
N TRP A 393 21.54 31.83 -9.60
CA TRP A 393 20.52 32.84 -9.75
C TRP A 393 20.11 33.04 -11.22
N PRO A 394 18.81 33.24 -11.49
CA PRO A 394 17.71 33.30 -10.51
C PRO A 394 16.97 31.98 -10.29
N ASN A 395 17.22 30.93 -11.08
CA ASN A 395 16.21 29.87 -11.28
C ASN A 395 16.77 28.45 -11.45
N ASP A 396 18.08 28.25 -11.32
CA ASP A 396 18.70 26.94 -11.49
C ASP A 396 19.39 26.52 -10.19
N LEU A 397 19.37 25.23 -9.86
CA LEU A 397 20.19 24.66 -8.79
C LEU A 397 21.22 23.72 -9.40
N VAL A 398 22.42 23.69 -8.82
CA VAL A 398 23.54 22.90 -9.29
C VAL A 398 24.22 22.16 -8.13
N ILE A 399 24.86 21.04 -8.45
CA ILE A 399 25.85 20.38 -7.59
C ILE A 399 27.17 20.42 -8.34
N GLY A 400 28.18 21.04 -7.71
CA GLY A 400 29.42 21.41 -8.41
C GLY A 400 29.11 22.33 -9.60
N LYS A 401 29.33 21.81 -10.83
CA LYS A 401 29.13 22.56 -12.08
C LYS A 401 27.90 22.08 -12.88
N LYS A 402 27.16 21.11 -12.36
CA LYS A 402 26.12 20.39 -13.09
C LYS A 402 24.74 20.73 -12.56
N LYS A 403 23.83 21.04 -13.47
CA LYS A 403 22.44 21.35 -13.17
C LYS A 403 21.71 20.13 -12.64
N ILE A 404 20.97 20.33 -11.55
CA ILE A 404 20.10 19.31 -10.95
C ILE A 404 18.64 19.72 -10.95
N CYS A 405 18.34 21.02 -10.84
CA CYS A 405 16.98 21.53 -10.87
C CYS A 405 16.87 22.81 -11.69
N GLY A 406 15.73 22.96 -12.36
CA GLY A 406 15.33 24.18 -13.06
C GLY A 406 13.93 24.61 -12.65
N ILE A 407 13.77 25.91 -12.41
CA ILE A 407 12.51 26.52 -12.01
C ILE A 407 12.05 27.48 -13.11
N LEU A 408 10.76 27.44 -13.41
CA LEU A 408 10.09 28.29 -14.39
C LEU A 408 8.81 28.88 -13.80
N THR A 409 8.87 30.17 -13.49
CA THR A 409 7.72 30.93 -13.00
C THR A 409 7.05 31.67 -14.15
N GLU A 410 5.74 31.45 -14.33
CA GLU A 410 4.91 32.13 -15.33
C GLU A 410 3.76 32.86 -14.63
N MET A 411 3.52 34.13 -14.99
CA MET A 411 2.45 34.95 -14.44
C MET A 411 1.41 35.26 -15.51
N LYS A 412 0.13 35.28 -15.10
CA LYS A 412 -0.98 35.81 -15.90
C LYS A 412 -1.61 36.99 -15.20
N MET A 413 -1.97 37.99 -15.99
CA MET A 413 -2.64 39.19 -15.54
C MET A 413 -4.01 39.32 -16.19
N GLU A 414 -4.99 39.77 -15.40
CA GLU A 414 -6.33 40.15 -15.85
C GLU A 414 -6.69 41.48 -15.20
N GLU A 415 -7.19 42.45 -15.98
CA GLU A 415 -7.64 43.76 -15.48
C GLU A 415 -6.64 44.45 -14.52
N ASN A 416 -5.34 44.43 -14.87
CA ASN A 416 -4.22 44.96 -14.06
C ASN A 416 -3.99 44.29 -12.69
N LYS A 417 -4.55 43.10 -12.46
CA LYS A 417 -4.27 42.26 -11.29
C LYS A 417 -3.66 40.93 -11.72
N ILE A 418 -2.95 40.28 -10.80
CA ILE A 418 -2.45 38.93 -11.01
C ILE A 418 -3.64 37.96 -10.97
N SER A 419 -3.90 37.23 -12.05
CA SER A 419 -4.93 36.19 -12.06
C SER A 419 -4.40 34.86 -11.56
N SER A 420 -3.15 34.53 -11.92
CA SER A 420 -2.45 33.32 -11.46
C SER A 420 -0.93 33.46 -11.63
N VAL A 421 -0.18 32.86 -10.72
CA VAL A 421 1.25 32.56 -10.89
C VAL A 421 1.43 31.04 -10.88
N ILE A 422 2.20 30.51 -11.81
CA ILE A 422 2.51 29.08 -11.93
C ILE A 422 3.99 28.90 -11.77
N ILE A 423 4.41 28.11 -10.79
CA ILE A 423 5.82 27.79 -10.54
C ILE A 423 6.08 26.35 -10.94
N GLY A 424 6.72 26.16 -12.09
CA GLY A 424 7.19 24.87 -12.58
C GLY A 424 8.54 24.52 -11.98
N VAL A 425 8.70 23.28 -11.54
CA VAL A 425 9.93 22.74 -10.95
C VAL A 425 10.24 21.40 -11.62
N GLY A 426 11.40 21.34 -12.27
CA GLY A 426 11.98 20.11 -12.81
C GLY A 426 13.22 19.72 -12.02
N ILE A 427 13.25 18.52 -11.42
CA ILE A 427 14.38 18.01 -10.64
C ILE A 427 14.85 16.68 -11.21
N ASN A 428 16.15 16.57 -11.48
CA ASN A 428 16.79 15.32 -11.83
C ASN A 428 17.02 14.49 -10.55
N VAL A 429 16.27 13.42 -10.35
CA VAL A 429 16.28 12.63 -9.10
C VAL A 429 17.06 11.34 -9.28
N ASN A 430 16.52 10.34 -9.99
CA ASN A 430 17.15 9.02 -10.09
C ASN A 430 17.82 8.69 -11.45
N VAL A 431 17.97 9.68 -12.33
CA VAL A 431 18.62 9.51 -13.65
C VAL A 431 20.06 9.01 -13.48
N GLU A 432 20.39 7.84 -14.03
CA GLU A 432 21.77 7.31 -14.01
C GLU A 432 22.64 7.82 -15.15
N SER A 433 22.03 8.05 -16.32
CA SER A 433 22.77 8.39 -17.53
C SER A 433 22.11 9.54 -18.27
N PHE A 434 22.93 10.51 -18.68
CA PHE A 434 22.51 11.65 -19.48
C PHE A 434 23.03 11.48 -20.92
N PRO A 435 22.30 12.00 -21.93
CA PRO A 435 22.80 12.11 -23.29
C PRO A 435 24.18 12.75 -23.33
N ARG A 436 24.97 12.40 -24.35
CA ARG A 436 26.37 12.84 -24.48
C ARG A 436 26.52 14.37 -24.35
N GLU A 437 25.54 15.13 -24.83
CA GLU A 437 25.53 16.60 -24.83
C GLU A 437 25.27 17.23 -23.45
N LEU A 438 24.63 16.47 -22.55
CA LEU A 438 24.23 16.91 -21.20
C LEU A 438 25.10 16.31 -20.09
N ARG A 439 25.91 15.29 -20.37
CA ARG A 439 26.71 14.54 -19.39
C ARG A 439 27.61 15.40 -18.49
N ASP A 440 28.13 16.50 -19.04
CA ASP A 440 29.00 17.45 -18.34
C ASP A 440 28.25 18.67 -17.79
N LYS A 441 26.95 18.80 -18.10
CA LYS A 441 26.11 19.95 -17.75
C LYS A 441 24.99 19.61 -16.77
N ALA A 442 24.61 18.34 -16.64
CA ALA A 442 23.53 17.88 -15.80
C ALA A 442 23.97 16.71 -14.90
N THR A 443 23.38 16.65 -13.71
CA THR A 443 23.52 15.55 -12.76
C THR A 443 22.17 15.23 -12.12
N SER A 444 22.13 14.22 -11.26
CA SER A 444 20.94 13.76 -10.54
C SER A 444 21.27 13.47 -9.07
N LEU A 445 20.26 13.46 -8.21
CA LEU A 445 20.46 13.14 -6.79
C LEU A 445 21.07 11.76 -6.59
N ARG A 446 20.62 10.76 -7.37
CA ARG A 446 21.17 9.40 -7.32
C ARG A 446 22.65 9.33 -7.66
N ARG A 447 23.11 10.11 -8.63
CA ARG A 447 24.53 10.12 -9.01
C ARG A 447 25.42 10.77 -7.98
N GLU A 448 24.94 11.83 -7.32
CA GLU A 448 25.71 12.57 -6.33
C GLU A 448 25.68 11.88 -4.94
N ALA A 449 24.57 11.24 -4.57
CA ALA A 449 24.41 10.56 -3.28
C ALA A 449 24.66 9.04 -3.31
N GLY A 450 24.68 8.42 -4.50
CA GLY A 450 24.90 6.97 -4.65
C GLY A 450 23.73 6.08 -4.24
N ARG A 451 22.52 6.65 -4.08
CA ARG A 451 21.28 5.91 -3.71
C ARG A 451 20.06 6.47 -4.43
N GLU A 452 18.99 5.69 -4.53
CA GLU A 452 17.71 6.16 -5.05
C GLU A 452 16.95 7.00 -4.01
N PHE A 453 16.10 7.90 -4.50
CA PHE A 453 15.23 8.77 -3.71
C PHE A 453 13.76 8.56 -4.08
N CYS A 454 12.91 8.64 -3.07
CA CYS A 454 11.46 8.71 -3.27
C CYS A 454 11.09 10.12 -3.74
N CYS A 455 10.67 10.24 -5.01
CA CYS A 455 10.22 11.52 -5.57
C CYS A 455 9.08 12.14 -4.76
N THR A 456 8.14 11.33 -4.28
CA THR A 456 6.98 11.82 -3.55
C THR A 456 7.33 12.41 -2.18
N ASP A 457 8.22 11.75 -1.44
CA ASP A 457 8.73 12.28 -0.16
C ASP A 457 9.48 13.61 -0.37
N LEU A 458 10.23 13.73 -1.48
CA LEU A 458 10.89 14.98 -1.84
C LEU A 458 9.90 16.08 -2.16
N ILE A 459 8.88 15.79 -2.99
CA ILE A 459 7.83 16.78 -3.32
C ILE A 459 7.14 17.26 -2.04
N ALA A 460 6.76 16.34 -1.14
CA ALA A 460 6.11 16.67 0.12
C ALA A 460 6.95 17.64 0.97
N LYS A 461 8.23 17.32 1.19
CA LYS A 461 9.15 18.18 1.95
C LYS A 461 9.38 19.53 1.28
N ILE A 462 9.48 19.55 -0.06
CA ILE A 462 9.63 20.80 -0.81
C ILE A 462 8.37 21.66 -0.67
N MET A 463 7.17 21.09 -0.74
CA MET A 463 5.92 21.84 -0.56
C MET A 463 5.76 22.34 0.88
N GLU A 464 6.13 21.55 1.89
CA GLU A 464 6.16 22.01 3.29
C GLU A 464 7.12 23.19 3.48
N SER A 465 8.35 23.08 2.95
CA SER A 465 9.34 24.16 3.00
C SER A 465 8.89 25.39 2.21
N PHE A 466 8.27 25.20 1.04
CA PHE A 466 7.76 26.28 0.21
C PHE A 466 6.59 26.99 0.87
N GLU A 467 5.62 26.27 1.44
CA GLU A 467 4.49 26.87 2.14
C GLU A 467 4.96 27.78 3.29
N GLN A 468 5.90 27.31 4.11
CA GLN A 468 6.47 28.10 5.20
C GLN A 468 7.11 29.39 4.67
N ASN A 469 8.01 29.26 3.70
CA ASN A 469 8.73 30.41 3.14
C ASN A 469 7.80 31.36 2.37
N TYR A 470 6.80 30.84 1.67
CA TYR A 470 5.78 31.64 1.00
C TYR A 470 4.94 32.43 2.01
N ASN A 471 4.55 31.83 3.13
CA ASN A 471 3.76 32.54 4.15
C ASN A 471 4.55 33.73 4.70
N TYR A 472 5.83 33.55 5.05
CA TYR A 472 6.71 34.66 5.46
C TYR A 472 6.85 35.72 4.38
N PHE A 473 7.13 35.31 3.14
CA PHE A 473 7.21 36.21 2.00
C PHE A 473 5.91 36.98 1.78
N SER A 474 4.74 36.35 1.93
CA SER A 474 3.44 36.97 1.70
C SER A 474 3.07 37.99 2.77
N GLU A 475 3.62 37.87 3.99
CA GLU A 475 3.41 38.82 5.08
C GLU A 475 4.29 40.06 4.95
N VAL A 476 5.55 39.90 4.53
CA VAL A 476 6.54 40.99 4.47
C VAL A 476 6.65 41.60 3.06
N GLU A 477 6.35 40.82 2.03
CA GLU A 477 6.51 41.14 0.60
C GLU A 477 7.96 41.45 0.17
N ASP A 478 8.95 40.87 0.85
CA ASP A 478 10.37 40.90 0.48
C ASP A 478 11.09 39.59 0.86
N LEU A 479 12.39 39.50 0.55
CA LEU A 479 13.24 38.33 0.76
C LEU A 479 14.19 38.48 1.96
N SER A 480 13.99 39.46 2.83
CA SER A 480 14.85 39.69 4.01
C SER A 480 15.02 38.43 4.87
N PHE A 481 13.96 37.63 5.00
CA PHE A 481 13.96 36.39 5.79
C PHE A 481 14.84 35.26 5.24
N ILE A 482 15.22 35.29 3.96
CA ILE A 482 16.12 34.30 3.35
C ILE A 482 17.42 34.89 2.82
N GLN A 483 17.57 36.22 2.81
CA GLN A 483 18.63 36.90 2.08
C GLN A 483 20.03 36.40 2.45
N GLU A 484 20.32 36.31 3.75
CA GLU A 484 21.62 35.86 4.25
C GLU A 484 21.91 34.42 3.81
N GLU A 485 21.02 33.48 4.13
CA GLU A 485 21.18 32.06 3.78
C GLU A 485 21.19 31.83 2.26
N TYR A 486 20.40 32.59 1.50
CA TYR A 486 20.39 32.53 0.04
C TYR A 486 21.75 32.95 -0.53
N ASN A 487 22.34 34.01 0.01
CA ASN A 487 23.65 34.51 -0.43
C ASN A 487 24.79 33.55 -0.07
N GLU A 488 24.69 32.81 1.03
CA GLU A 488 25.65 31.75 1.39
C GLU A 488 25.68 30.61 0.36
N ILE A 489 24.52 30.25 -0.18
CA ILE A 489 24.38 29.19 -1.19
C ILE A 489 24.31 29.73 -2.63
N LEU A 490 24.56 31.02 -2.84
CA LEU A 490 24.58 31.63 -4.16
C LEU A 490 25.92 31.38 -4.84
N VAL A 491 25.87 30.71 -5.98
CA VAL A 491 27.07 30.15 -6.61
C VAL A 491 28.13 31.18 -7.00
N ASN A 492 27.71 32.40 -7.33
CA ASN A 492 28.58 33.46 -7.84
C ASN A 492 28.79 34.60 -6.85
N CYS A 493 28.31 34.46 -5.60
CA CYS A 493 28.58 35.47 -4.58
C CYS A 493 30.09 35.64 -4.38
N GLY A 494 30.57 36.89 -4.48
CA GLY A 494 31.99 37.26 -4.42
C GLY A 494 32.82 36.89 -5.66
N LYS A 495 32.20 36.46 -6.77
CA LYS A 495 32.91 36.04 -7.99
C LYS A 495 32.65 37.00 -9.15
N GLN A 496 33.62 37.06 -10.07
CA GLN A 496 33.47 37.78 -11.32
C GLN A 496 32.51 37.02 -12.25
N VAL A 497 31.52 37.74 -12.76
CA VAL A 497 30.45 37.24 -13.62
C VAL A 497 30.31 38.10 -14.87
N ARG A 498 29.78 37.50 -15.92
CA ARG A 498 29.31 38.21 -17.10
C ARG A 498 27.79 38.32 -17.06
N ILE A 499 27.32 39.56 -17.12
CA ILE A 499 25.90 39.92 -17.19
C ILE A 499 25.52 40.03 -18.65
N LEU A 500 24.51 39.25 -19.08
CA LEU A 500 24.04 39.19 -20.47
C LEU A 500 22.62 39.75 -20.55
N GLU A 501 22.52 41.01 -20.94
CA GLU A 501 21.27 41.72 -21.21
C GLU A 501 20.91 41.63 -22.72
N PRO A 502 19.68 41.96 -23.14
CA PRO A 502 19.29 41.87 -24.54
C PRO A 502 20.17 42.65 -25.53
N HIS A 503 20.76 43.76 -25.10
CA HIS A 503 21.53 44.68 -25.96
C HIS A 503 22.92 45.04 -25.41
N ASN A 504 23.32 44.43 -24.30
CA ASN A 504 24.55 44.78 -23.61
C ASN A 504 25.12 43.54 -22.89
N GLU A 505 26.44 43.42 -22.86
CA GLU A 505 27.13 42.49 -21.99
C GLU A 505 28.28 43.19 -21.29
N TYR A 506 28.44 42.91 -20.00
CA TYR A 506 29.50 43.49 -19.20
C TYR A 506 29.95 42.54 -18.09
N GLU A 507 31.17 42.76 -17.60
CA GLU A 507 31.75 42.01 -16.50
C GLU A 507 31.60 42.80 -15.20
N ALA A 508 31.28 42.09 -14.13
CA ALA A 508 31.09 42.66 -12.80
C ALA A 508 31.35 41.60 -11.72
N VAL A 509 31.51 42.03 -10.47
CA VAL A 509 31.58 41.11 -9.33
C VAL A 509 30.18 40.99 -8.72
N ALA A 510 29.65 39.76 -8.62
CA ALA A 510 28.34 39.56 -7.98
C ALA A 510 28.47 39.61 -6.45
N LEU A 511 27.72 40.49 -5.81
CA LEU A 511 27.77 40.75 -4.36
C LEU A 511 26.68 40.01 -3.56
N GLY A 512 25.75 39.34 -4.24
CA GLY A 512 24.57 38.72 -3.62
C GLY A 512 23.27 39.38 -4.06
N ILE A 513 22.14 38.90 -3.53
CA ILE A 513 20.83 39.50 -3.73
C ILE A 513 20.50 40.52 -2.63
N ASN A 514 19.73 41.55 -2.97
CA ASN A 514 19.06 42.42 -1.99
C ASN A 514 17.73 41.83 -1.49
N GLU A 515 17.03 42.55 -0.63
CA GLU A 515 15.71 42.17 -0.09
C GLU A 515 14.65 42.07 -1.20
N GLU A 516 14.84 42.75 -2.33
CA GLU A 516 13.99 42.65 -3.51
C GLU A 516 14.39 41.50 -4.47
N GLY A 517 15.41 40.70 -4.14
CA GLY A 517 15.87 39.58 -4.97
C GLY A 517 16.61 39.99 -6.26
N GLU A 518 16.93 41.28 -6.40
CA GLU A 518 17.79 41.82 -7.44
C GLU A 518 19.23 41.41 -7.15
N LEU A 519 19.97 40.97 -8.17
CA LEU A 519 21.38 40.65 -8.00
C LEU A 519 22.17 41.96 -7.98
N LEU A 520 22.89 42.21 -6.89
CA LEU A 520 23.83 43.33 -6.75
C LEU A 520 25.13 42.96 -7.44
N VAL A 521 25.60 43.85 -8.33
CA VAL A 521 26.85 43.65 -9.07
C VAL A 521 27.71 44.90 -9.01
N GLU A 522 29.01 44.73 -8.75
CA GLU A 522 30.00 45.82 -8.75
C GLU A 522 30.75 45.83 -10.08
N LYS A 523 30.62 46.93 -10.82
CA LYS A 523 31.36 47.15 -12.09
C LYS A 523 32.82 47.47 -11.80
N GLU A 524 33.68 47.37 -12.82
CA GLU A 524 35.10 47.80 -12.71
C GLU A 524 35.26 49.26 -12.23
N THR A 525 34.24 50.10 -12.44
CA THR A 525 34.21 51.50 -11.97
C THR A 525 34.00 51.65 -10.46
N GLY A 526 33.68 50.57 -9.74
CA GLY A 526 33.25 50.58 -8.33
C GLY A 526 31.77 50.94 -8.14
N GLU A 527 31.02 51.13 -9.22
CA GLU A 527 29.58 51.38 -9.17
C GLU A 527 28.82 50.08 -8.91
N ILE A 528 27.92 50.09 -7.92
CA ILE A 528 27.02 48.98 -7.62
C ILE A 528 25.71 49.17 -8.38
N GLU A 529 25.36 48.18 -9.19
CA GLU A 529 24.13 48.13 -9.98
C GLU A 529 23.22 46.98 -9.53
N ARG A 530 21.91 47.14 -9.74
CA ARG A 530 20.88 46.16 -9.44
C ARG A 530 20.42 45.48 -10.73
N VAL A 531 20.51 44.16 -10.78
CA VAL A 531 20.14 43.36 -11.95
C VAL A 531 18.85 42.60 -11.68
N PHE A 532 17.88 42.78 -12.58
CA PHE A 532 16.55 42.17 -12.49
C PHE A 532 16.50 40.79 -13.15
N ALA A 533 15.90 39.80 -12.47
CA ALA A 533 15.84 38.41 -12.93
C ALA A 533 15.11 38.19 -14.27
N GLY A 534 14.19 39.09 -14.62
CA GLY A 534 13.27 38.93 -15.75
C GLY A 534 13.95 38.82 -17.13
N GLU A 535 15.06 39.54 -17.35
CA GLU A 535 15.59 39.78 -18.70
C GLU A 535 17.03 39.32 -18.91
N VAL A 536 17.72 38.93 -17.84
CA VAL A 536 19.19 38.81 -17.83
C VAL A 536 19.64 37.37 -17.60
N SER A 537 20.78 37.01 -18.18
CA SER A 537 21.49 35.76 -17.87
C SER A 537 22.83 36.07 -17.22
N VAL A 538 23.14 35.40 -16.11
CA VAL A 538 24.42 35.52 -15.42
C VAL A 538 25.25 34.26 -15.68
N ARG A 539 26.52 34.43 -16.03
CA ARG A 539 27.48 33.33 -16.23
C ARG A 539 28.79 33.63 -15.52
N GLY A 540 29.44 32.60 -14.99
CA GLY A 540 30.85 32.72 -14.59
C GLY A 540 31.74 33.07 -15.77
N MET A 541 32.88 33.70 -15.49
CA MET A 541 33.84 34.18 -16.50
C MET A 541 34.33 33.11 -17.48
N TYR A 542 34.42 31.85 -17.03
CA TYR A 542 35.02 30.76 -17.82
C TYR A 542 34.11 29.54 -17.99
N GLU A 543 32.93 29.51 -17.36
CA GLU A 543 32.09 28.29 -17.27
C GLU A 543 30.59 28.58 -17.14
N TYR A 544 29.77 27.52 -17.14
CA TYR A 544 28.31 27.61 -16.96
C TYR A 544 27.91 28.18 -15.60
N VAL A 545 28.75 27.93 -14.60
CA VAL A 545 28.55 28.33 -13.21
C VAL A 545 29.39 29.58 -12.96
#